data_AF-A0A2W4IS90-F1
#
_entry.id   AF-A0A2W4IS90-F1
#
_cell.length_a   1.000
_cell.length_b   1.000
_cell.length_c   1.000
_cell.angle_alpha   90.00
_cell.angle_beta   90.00
_cell.angle_gamma   90.00
#
_symmetry.space_group_name_H-M   'P 1'
#
loop_
_entity.id
_entity.type
_entity.pdbx_description
1 polymer ?
#
loop_
_entity_poly.entity_id
_entity_poly.type
_entity_poly.pdbx_seq_one_letter_code
_entity_poly.pdbx_strand_id
1 'polypeptide(L)'
;DLVAVHRAPPLTPDPLVARDDLPDVYTAGCHVTRQESAVRGCTYGNPASRFTIALVGDSHAAQWVPALQRVVQQRGWRLVAYTKSQCPVLDVIVAGADLKPDDSCAVWSRALRDRLRREQPQIIVISSYEYRVIEDGTPLSGAENRRALVESMRRTWQGLAETSKVVVLRDTPAPRIDIAECVSAHREQLTRCAVPRDEALAGIGPLQAEAARGLDRVWLLDLNDAICPGSRCPAVIGGVLVYRDTNHLTATYARSLGALLDERLQPVVR
;
A
#
# COMPACT_ATOMS: atom_id res chain seq x y z
N ASP A 1 30.12 10.34 38.43
CA ASP A 1 29.61 11.15 37.30
C ASP A 1 28.89 10.31 36.28
N LEU A 2 27.57 10.18 36.46
CA LEU A 2 26.68 9.52 35.51
C LEU A 2 26.11 10.61 34.59
N VAL A 3 26.54 10.65 33.34
CA VAL A 3 25.95 11.55 32.33
C VAL A 3 24.54 11.04 32.05
N ALA A 4 23.54 11.76 32.55
CA ALA A 4 22.14 11.53 32.23
C ALA A 4 21.95 11.67 30.70
N VAL A 5 21.62 10.57 30.03
CA VAL A 5 21.22 10.62 28.61
C VAL A 5 19.78 11.16 28.55
N HIS A 6 19.66 12.48 28.60
CA HIS A 6 18.40 13.25 28.56
C HIS A 6 17.69 13.25 27.18
N ARG A 7 18.03 12.36 26.25
CA ARG A 7 17.44 12.34 24.91
C ARG A 7 16.93 10.95 24.58
N ALA A 8 15.66 10.88 24.17
CA ALA A 8 15.15 9.72 23.46
C ALA A 8 16.12 9.41 22.30
N PRO A 9 16.43 8.12 22.02
CA PRO A 9 17.30 7.76 20.91
C PRO A 9 16.79 8.43 19.62
N PRO A 10 17.69 8.88 18.72
CA PRO A 10 17.29 9.58 17.51
C PRO A 10 16.34 8.70 16.69
N LEU A 11 15.21 9.28 16.30
CA LEU A 11 14.22 8.63 15.46
C LEU A 11 14.65 8.70 13.99
N THR A 12 14.33 7.66 13.23
CA THR A 12 14.60 7.62 11.78
C THR A 12 13.32 7.36 11.00
N PRO A 13 12.94 8.21 10.03
CA PRO A 13 13.40 9.59 9.87
C PRO A 13 13.12 10.45 11.12
N ASP A 14 13.76 11.62 11.22
CA ASP A 14 13.32 12.62 12.21
C ASP A 14 11.88 13.04 11.85
N PRO A 15 10.96 13.13 12.83
CA PRO A 15 9.57 13.53 12.58
C PRO A 15 9.41 14.82 11.79
N LEU A 16 10.36 15.76 11.90
CA LEU A 16 10.33 17.04 11.16
C LEU A 16 10.51 16.89 9.65
N VAL A 17 11.09 15.79 9.19
CA VAL A 17 11.33 15.52 7.76
C VAL A 17 10.63 14.24 7.29
N ALA A 18 9.80 13.63 8.13
CA ALA A 18 9.15 12.36 7.84
C ALA A 18 8.26 12.40 6.59
N ARG A 19 7.61 13.54 6.33
CA ARG A 19 6.78 13.76 5.13
C ARG A 19 7.55 13.62 3.82
N ASP A 20 8.86 13.86 3.85
CA ASP A 20 9.75 13.73 2.70
C ASP A 20 10.38 12.33 2.57
N ASP A 21 10.19 11.44 3.55
CA ASP A 21 10.64 10.04 3.50
C ASP A 21 9.70 9.18 2.64
N LEU A 22 9.68 9.51 1.34
CA LEU A 22 8.85 8.91 0.31
C LEU A 22 9.62 7.82 -0.45
N PRO A 23 8.92 6.82 -1.00
CA PRO A 23 9.51 5.89 -1.96
C PRO A 23 10.07 6.62 -3.20
N ASP A 24 11.12 6.07 -3.80
CA ASP A 24 11.79 6.66 -4.97
C ASP A 24 10.92 6.69 -6.25
N VAL A 25 9.83 5.92 -6.30
CA VAL A 25 8.85 5.95 -7.39
C VAL A 25 8.22 7.34 -7.62
N TYR A 26 8.18 8.17 -6.58
CA TYR A 26 7.72 9.56 -6.67
C TYR A 26 8.74 10.43 -7.42
N THR A 27 10.01 10.42 -7.00
CA THR A 27 11.09 11.19 -7.64
C THR A 27 11.43 10.67 -9.03
N ALA A 28 11.20 9.38 -9.30
CA ALA A 28 11.40 8.79 -10.62
C ALA A 28 10.25 9.09 -11.62
N GLY A 29 9.19 9.79 -11.19
CA GLY A 29 8.08 10.21 -12.07
C GLY A 29 7.12 9.09 -12.48
N CYS A 30 7.12 7.96 -11.76
CA CYS A 30 6.29 6.79 -12.04
C CYS A 30 5.06 6.66 -11.14
N HIS A 31 4.99 7.44 -10.05
CA HIS A 31 3.73 7.63 -9.32
C HIS A 31 2.89 8.68 -10.05
N VAL A 32 1.94 8.22 -10.85
CA VAL A 32 1.10 9.07 -11.70
C VAL A 32 0.21 9.96 -10.84
N THR A 33 0.08 11.24 -11.20
CA THR A 33 -0.74 12.19 -10.44
C THR A 33 -2.23 11.89 -10.57
N ARG A 34 -3.07 12.60 -9.79
CA ARG A 34 -4.52 12.39 -9.80
C ARG A 34 -5.16 12.74 -11.15
N GLN A 35 -4.64 13.71 -11.89
CA GLN A 35 -5.27 14.20 -13.13
C GLN A 35 -4.87 13.37 -14.36
N GLU A 36 -3.75 12.66 -14.28
CA GLU A 36 -3.19 11.94 -15.43
C GLU A 36 -3.79 10.53 -15.55
N SER A 37 -4.04 10.08 -16.78
CA SER A 37 -4.60 8.76 -17.07
C SER A 37 -3.62 7.79 -17.74
N ALA A 38 -2.43 8.27 -18.13
CA ALA A 38 -1.43 7.45 -18.81
C ALA A 38 -0.74 6.48 -17.85
N VAL A 39 -0.64 5.20 -18.23
CA VAL A 39 0.06 4.19 -17.44
C VAL A 39 1.58 4.34 -17.61
N ARG A 40 2.25 4.80 -16.56
CA ARG A 40 3.72 4.84 -16.44
C ARG A 40 4.17 3.89 -15.35
N GLY A 41 5.35 3.29 -15.52
CA GLY A 41 5.92 2.41 -14.51
C GLY A 41 7.44 2.46 -14.47
N CYS A 42 7.98 2.22 -13.28
CA CYS A 42 9.41 2.19 -13.03
C CYS A 42 9.87 0.75 -12.79
N THR A 43 11.02 0.38 -13.37
CA THR A 43 11.61 -0.95 -13.20
C THR A 43 12.71 -0.91 -12.14
N TYR A 44 12.73 -1.91 -11.25
CA TYR A 44 13.76 -2.11 -10.23
C TYR A 44 14.26 -3.57 -10.23
N GLY A 45 15.39 -3.81 -9.57
CA GLY A 45 16.01 -5.14 -9.52
C GLY A 45 16.73 -5.46 -10.82
N ASN A 46 16.69 -6.73 -11.24
CA ASN A 46 17.30 -7.20 -12.48
C ASN A 46 16.34 -7.03 -13.67
N PRO A 47 16.54 -6.06 -14.58
CA PRO A 47 15.64 -5.84 -15.71
C PRO A 47 15.62 -6.99 -16.72
N ALA A 48 16.66 -7.84 -16.74
CA ALA A 48 16.74 -9.01 -17.61
C ALA A 48 16.10 -10.28 -17.02
N SER A 49 15.65 -10.23 -15.75
CA SER A 49 14.96 -11.37 -15.14
C SER A 49 13.64 -11.67 -15.85
N ARG A 50 13.41 -12.95 -16.15
CA ARG A 50 12.12 -13.44 -16.64
C ARG A 50 11.06 -13.48 -15.53
N PHE A 51 11.47 -13.59 -14.27
CA PHE A 51 10.56 -13.52 -13.13
C PHE A 51 10.33 -12.05 -12.77
N THR A 52 9.10 -11.59 -12.97
CA THR A 52 8.64 -10.22 -12.83
C THR A 52 7.50 -10.14 -11.82
N ILE A 53 7.67 -9.24 -10.86
CA ILE A 53 6.60 -8.76 -9.97
C ILE A 53 6.09 -7.43 -10.52
N ALA A 54 4.78 -7.30 -10.69
CA ALA A 54 4.14 -6.00 -10.93
C ALA A 54 3.49 -5.52 -9.62
N LEU A 55 3.91 -4.36 -9.09
CA LEU A 55 3.24 -3.69 -7.98
C LEU A 55 2.25 -2.67 -8.54
N VAL A 56 0.98 -2.75 -8.14
CA VAL A 56 -0.09 -1.91 -8.69
C VAL A 56 -1.04 -1.37 -7.64
N GLY A 57 -1.56 -0.16 -7.87
CA GLY A 57 -2.52 0.49 -6.98
C GLY A 57 -2.21 1.97 -6.79
N ASP A 58 -2.58 2.48 -5.61
CA ASP A 58 -2.43 3.89 -5.29
C ASP A 58 -1.15 4.21 -4.49
N SER A 59 -1.19 5.24 -3.65
CA SER A 59 -0.09 5.58 -2.75
C SER A 59 0.17 4.52 -1.66
N HIS A 60 -0.83 3.73 -1.30
CA HIS A 60 -0.70 2.57 -0.41
C HIS A 60 -0.06 1.37 -1.11
N ALA A 61 -0.12 1.29 -2.43
CA ALA A 61 0.77 0.42 -3.19
C ALA A 61 2.18 1.01 -3.26
N ALA A 62 2.29 2.29 -3.62
CA ALA A 62 3.57 2.98 -3.80
C ALA A 62 4.48 2.91 -2.57
N GLN A 63 3.91 3.02 -1.36
CA GLN A 63 4.67 2.90 -0.10
C GLN A 63 5.41 1.56 0.05
N TRP A 64 5.00 0.50 -0.65
CA TRP A 64 5.63 -0.82 -0.58
C TRP A 64 6.79 -1.02 -1.55
N VAL A 65 7.06 -0.06 -2.46
CA VAL A 65 8.23 -0.10 -3.35
C VAL A 65 9.53 -0.38 -2.60
N PRO A 66 9.86 0.31 -1.48
CA PRO A 66 11.12 0.08 -0.76
C PRO A 66 11.29 -1.34 -0.21
N ALA A 67 10.18 -1.98 0.21
CA ALA A 67 10.16 -3.35 0.70
C ALA A 67 10.36 -4.34 -0.46
N LEU A 68 9.61 -4.18 -1.55
CA LEU A 68 9.71 -5.05 -2.72
C LEU A 68 11.04 -4.90 -3.45
N GLN A 69 11.68 -3.72 -3.42
CA GLN A 69 13.05 -3.55 -3.88
C GLN A 69 14.01 -4.50 -3.15
N ARG A 70 13.89 -4.66 -1.83
CA ARG A 70 14.73 -5.60 -1.07
C ARG A 70 14.47 -7.05 -1.50
N VAL A 71 13.20 -7.42 -1.68
CA VAL A 71 12.79 -8.74 -2.16
C VAL A 71 13.44 -9.06 -3.52
N VAL A 72 13.24 -8.20 -4.52
CA VAL A 72 13.73 -8.47 -5.88
C VAL A 72 15.24 -8.38 -6.01
N GLN A 73 15.91 -7.55 -5.19
CA GLN A 73 17.37 -7.51 -5.12
C GLN A 73 17.94 -8.82 -4.58
N GLN A 74 17.36 -9.37 -3.50
CA GLN A 74 17.81 -10.62 -2.90
C GLN A 74 17.59 -11.83 -3.82
N ARG A 75 16.51 -11.80 -4.62
CA ARG A 75 16.17 -12.92 -5.51
C ARG A 75 16.63 -12.77 -6.96
N GLY A 76 17.23 -11.64 -7.31
CA GLY A 76 17.61 -11.33 -8.68
C GLY A 76 16.41 -11.21 -9.64
N TRP A 77 15.24 -10.83 -9.12
CA TRP A 77 14.00 -10.68 -9.90
C TRP A 77 13.84 -9.27 -10.47
N ARG A 78 12.85 -9.11 -11.33
CA ARG A 78 12.40 -7.82 -11.85
C ARG A 78 11.19 -7.34 -11.06
N LEU A 79 11.17 -6.07 -10.67
CA LEU A 79 9.98 -5.37 -10.19
C LEU A 79 9.58 -4.30 -11.19
N VAL A 80 8.29 -4.17 -11.49
CA VAL A 80 7.74 -3.00 -12.19
C VAL A 80 6.62 -2.40 -11.33
N ALA A 81 6.75 -1.13 -10.95
CA ALA A 81 5.74 -0.44 -10.14
C ALA A 81 4.88 0.47 -11.02
N TYR A 82 3.57 0.21 -11.05
CA TYR A 82 2.55 1.01 -11.76
C TYR A 82 1.60 1.60 -10.72
N THR A 83 1.83 2.83 -10.28
CA THR A 83 1.03 3.43 -9.21
C THR A 83 0.46 4.78 -9.59
N LYS A 84 -0.72 5.11 -9.06
CA LYS A 84 -1.39 6.39 -9.32
C LYS A 84 -2.05 6.93 -8.07
N SER A 85 -1.84 8.21 -7.75
CA SER A 85 -2.48 8.87 -6.61
C SER A 85 -3.99 8.70 -6.62
N GLN A 86 -4.56 8.26 -5.50
CA GLN A 86 -6.01 8.09 -5.30
C GLN A 86 -6.72 7.21 -6.34
N CYS A 87 -6.07 6.15 -6.82
CA CYS A 87 -6.68 5.27 -7.81
C CYS A 87 -6.48 3.78 -7.50
N PRO A 88 -7.53 3.07 -7.05
CA PRO A 88 -7.47 1.63 -6.88
C PRO A 88 -7.59 0.94 -8.24
N VAL A 89 -6.88 -0.17 -8.42
CA VAL A 89 -6.99 -0.98 -9.65
C VAL A 89 -8.25 -1.85 -9.55
N LEU A 90 -9.40 -1.25 -9.88
CA LEU A 90 -10.73 -1.88 -9.82
C LEU A 90 -11.53 -1.70 -11.12
N ASP A 91 -12.45 -2.63 -11.40
CA ASP A 91 -13.34 -2.64 -12.56
C ASP A 91 -14.59 -1.76 -12.44
N VAL A 92 -14.61 -0.83 -11.48
CA VAL A 92 -15.69 0.13 -11.23
C VAL A 92 -15.16 1.56 -11.22
N ILE A 93 -16.07 2.53 -11.35
CA ILE A 93 -15.76 3.94 -11.14
C ILE A 93 -15.77 4.21 -9.64
N VAL A 94 -14.72 4.87 -9.15
CA VAL A 94 -14.64 5.33 -7.76
C VAL A 94 -14.76 6.85 -7.70
N ALA A 95 -15.13 7.34 -6.52
CA ALA A 95 -15.22 8.74 -6.23
C ALA A 95 -13.82 9.37 -6.10
N GLY A 96 -13.61 10.51 -6.74
CA GLY A 96 -12.47 11.37 -6.50
C GLY A 96 -12.58 12.13 -5.16
N ALA A 97 -11.59 12.98 -4.88
CA ALA A 97 -11.57 13.79 -3.65
C ALA A 97 -12.77 14.75 -3.52
N ASP A 98 -13.39 15.14 -4.63
CA ASP A 98 -14.59 15.99 -4.69
C ASP A 98 -15.91 15.18 -4.66
N LEU A 99 -15.81 13.87 -4.39
CA LEU A 99 -16.91 12.91 -4.36
C LEU A 99 -17.63 12.71 -5.71
N LYS A 100 -17.02 13.14 -6.82
CA LYS A 100 -17.52 12.92 -8.18
C LYS A 100 -16.84 11.72 -8.85
N PRO A 101 -17.37 11.21 -9.98
CA PRO A 101 -16.67 10.19 -10.78
C PRO A 101 -15.22 10.58 -11.09
N ASP A 102 -14.26 9.71 -10.78
CA ASP A 102 -12.86 9.88 -11.20
C ASP A 102 -12.60 9.16 -12.53
N ASP A 103 -12.89 9.86 -13.63
CA ASP A 103 -12.68 9.35 -15.00
C ASP A 103 -11.20 9.05 -15.29
N SER A 104 -10.28 9.85 -14.74
CA SER A 104 -8.86 9.65 -14.94
C SER A 104 -8.40 8.32 -14.35
N CYS A 105 -8.93 7.96 -13.17
CA CYS A 105 -8.68 6.70 -12.52
C CYS A 105 -9.34 5.55 -13.29
N ALA A 106 -10.59 5.71 -13.73
CA ALA A 106 -11.28 4.68 -14.50
C ALA A 106 -10.52 4.32 -15.80
N VAL A 107 -10.03 5.33 -16.53
CA VAL A 107 -9.22 5.15 -17.74
C VAL A 107 -7.88 4.49 -17.42
N TRP A 108 -7.16 4.99 -16.43
CA TRP A 108 -5.85 4.45 -16.04
C TRP A 108 -5.95 2.99 -15.56
N SER A 109 -6.92 2.70 -14.69
CA SER A 109 -7.17 1.39 -14.09
C SER A 109 -7.51 0.35 -15.15
N ARG A 110 -8.37 0.70 -16.12
CA ARG A 110 -8.67 -0.15 -17.27
C ARG A 110 -7.42 -0.42 -18.12
N ALA A 111 -6.72 0.64 -18.52
CA ALA A 111 -5.52 0.52 -19.34
C ALA A 111 -4.42 -0.32 -18.67
N LEU A 112 -4.26 -0.18 -17.35
CA LEU A 112 -3.31 -0.99 -16.58
C LEU A 112 -3.72 -2.45 -16.53
N ARG A 113 -4.99 -2.77 -16.23
CA ARG A 113 -5.46 -4.17 -16.26
C ARG A 113 -5.22 -4.83 -17.62
N ASP A 114 -5.53 -4.12 -18.71
CA ASP A 114 -5.31 -4.63 -20.06
C ASP A 114 -3.82 -4.83 -20.36
N ARG A 115 -2.97 -3.92 -19.88
CA ARG A 115 -1.52 -4.04 -19.97
C ARG A 115 -1.01 -5.26 -19.20
N LEU A 116 -1.44 -5.47 -17.96
CA LEU A 116 -1.02 -6.61 -17.13
C LEU A 116 -1.41 -7.95 -17.77
N ARG A 117 -2.61 -8.07 -18.36
CA ARG A 117 -3.00 -9.29 -19.08
C ARG A 117 -2.14 -9.58 -20.33
N ARG A 118 -1.57 -8.55 -20.96
CA ARG A 118 -0.64 -8.69 -22.09
C ARG A 118 0.79 -8.97 -21.64
N GLU A 119 1.26 -8.30 -20.58
CA GLU A 119 2.63 -8.44 -20.08
C GLU A 119 2.82 -9.71 -19.24
N GLN A 120 1.76 -10.23 -18.62
CA GLN A 120 1.72 -11.48 -17.84
C GLN A 120 2.88 -11.61 -16.85
N PRO A 121 3.03 -10.66 -15.90
CA PRO A 121 4.01 -10.83 -14.82
C PRO A 121 3.69 -12.09 -14.00
N GLN A 122 4.70 -12.75 -13.46
CA GLN A 122 4.49 -13.97 -12.66
C GLN A 122 3.64 -13.68 -11.42
N ILE A 123 3.84 -12.52 -10.80
CA ILE A 123 3.07 -12.07 -9.64
C ILE A 123 2.60 -10.62 -9.85
N ILE A 124 1.33 -10.35 -9.56
CA ILE A 124 0.79 -9.00 -9.41
C ILE A 124 0.54 -8.77 -7.92
N VAL A 125 1.25 -7.82 -7.32
CA VAL A 125 1.00 -7.35 -5.96
C VAL A 125 0.09 -6.12 -6.02
N ILE A 126 -1.05 -6.18 -5.35
CA ILE A 126 -2.06 -5.12 -5.33
C ILE A 126 -2.21 -4.59 -3.90
N SER A 127 -2.21 -3.28 -3.74
CA SER A 127 -2.60 -2.63 -2.47
C SER A 127 -3.28 -1.31 -2.76
N SER A 128 -4.22 -0.91 -1.91
CA SER A 128 -4.95 0.34 -2.07
C SER A 128 -5.58 0.78 -0.76
N TYR A 129 -5.83 2.08 -0.65
CA TYR A 129 -6.58 2.67 0.46
C TYR A 129 -8.10 2.44 0.32
N GLU A 130 -8.89 3.13 1.15
CA GLU A 130 -10.36 3.10 1.12
C GLU A 130 -10.96 4.02 0.04
N TYR A 131 -12.05 3.57 -0.59
CA TYR A 131 -12.73 4.30 -1.67
C TYR A 131 -14.25 4.19 -1.56
N ARG A 132 -14.94 5.06 -2.30
CA ARG A 132 -16.39 4.95 -2.53
C ARG A 132 -16.64 4.63 -3.99
N VAL A 133 -17.43 3.61 -4.27
CA VAL A 133 -17.91 3.29 -5.62
C VAL A 133 -18.94 4.34 -6.04
N ILE A 134 -18.90 4.72 -7.30
CA ILE A 134 -19.92 5.55 -7.94
C ILE A 134 -20.93 4.65 -8.63
N GLU A 135 -22.20 4.84 -8.33
CA GLU A 135 -23.34 4.23 -9.03
C GLU A 135 -24.28 5.36 -9.45
N ASP A 136 -24.64 5.39 -10.74
CA ASP A 136 -25.49 6.43 -11.33
C ASP A 136 -25.03 7.87 -11.00
N GLY A 137 -23.70 8.09 -11.02
CA GLY A 137 -23.08 9.38 -10.74
C GLY A 137 -23.02 9.77 -9.26
N THR A 138 -23.50 8.92 -8.36
CA THR A 138 -23.57 9.18 -6.92
C THR A 138 -22.64 8.23 -6.15
N PRO A 139 -21.87 8.72 -5.16
CA PRO A 139 -21.01 7.85 -4.37
C PRO A 139 -21.83 7.02 -3.39
N LEU A 140 -21.74 5.70 -3.48
CA LEU A 140 -22.34 4.76 -2.54
C LEU A 140 -21.83 4.96 -1.12
N SER A 141 -22.58 4.49 -0.13
CA SER A 141 -22.19 4.55 1.28
C SER A 141 -22.55 3.28 2.04
N GLY A 142 -22.06 3.15 3.27
CA GLY A 142 -22.43 2.07 4.17
C GLY A 142 -22.31 0.67 3.56
N ALA A 143 -23.34 -0.15 3.75
CA ALA A 143 -23.37 -1.54 3.29
C ALA A 143 -23.41 -1.70 1.76
N GLU A 144 -23.95 -0.71 1.03
CA GLU A 144 -23.97 -0.73 -0.44
C GLU A 144 -22.56 -0.55 -1.01
N ASN A 145 -21.84 0.46 -0.51
CA ASN A 145 -20.44 0.66 -0.91
C ASN A 145 -19.56 -0.55 -0.59
N ARG A 146 -19.73 -1.13 0.60
CA ARG A 146 -18.96 -2.32 1.02
C ARG A 146 -19.19 -3.49 0.06
N ARG A 147 -20.45 -3.77 -0.29
CA ARG A 147 -20.80 -4.83 -1.25
C ARG A 147 -20.20 -4.55 -2.63
N ALA A 148 -20.40 -3.35 -3.16
CA ALA A 148 -19.88 -2.97 -4.48
C ALA A 148 -18.35 -3.07 -4.56
N LEU A 149 -17.62 -2.65 -3.51
CA LEU A 149 -16.18 -2.81 -3.42
C LEU A 149 -15.75 -4.28 -3.40
N VAL A 150 -16.37 -5.11 -2.56
CA VAL A 150 -16.05 -6.55 -2.45
C VAL A 150 -16.26 -7.23 -3.79
N GLU A 151 -17.39 -6.98 -4.45
CA GLU A 151 -17.69 -7.56 -5.76
C GLU A 151 -16.70 -7.11 -6.84
N SER A 152 -16.36 -5.81 -6.87
CA SER A 152 -15.37 -5.28 -7.82
C SER A 152 -13.97 -5.83 -7.60
N MET A 153 -13.52 -5.90 -6.34
CA MET A 153 -12.25 -6.52 -5.97
C MET A 153 -12.21 -7.97 -6.45
N ARG A 154 -13.26 -8.75 -6.18
CA ARG A 154 -13.37 -10.15 -6.61
C ARG A 154 -13.23 -10.29 -8.13
N ARG A 155 -14.07 -9.59 -8.90
CA ARG A 155 -14.03 -9.65 -10.37
C ARG A 155 -12.67 -9.22 -10.92
N THR A 156 -12.12 -8.12 -10.39
CA THR A 156 -10.83 -7.60 -10.83
C THR A 156 -9.70 -8.59 -10.58
N TRP A 157 -9.63 -9.16 -9.39
CA TRP A 157 -8.56 -10.11 -9.03
C TRP A 157 -8.70 -11.43 -9.75
N GLN A 158 -9.92 -11.96 -9.93
CA GLN A 158 -10.18 -13.14 -10.75
C GLN A 158 -9.67 -12.95 -12.19
N GLY A 159 -10.01 -11.82 -12.82
CA GLY A 159 -9.57 -11.55 -14.20
C GLY A 159 -8.06 -11.35 -14.35
N LEU A 160 -7.37 -10.88 -13.30
CA LEU A 160 -5.90 -10.81 -13.29
C LEU A 160 -5.28 -12.20 -13.01
N ALA A 161 -5.93 -13.01 -12.19
CA ALA A 161 -5.52 -14.34 -11.80
C ALA A 161 -5.56 -15.37 -12.95
N GLU A 162 -6.26 -15.07 -14.05
CA GLU A 162 -6.24 -15.87 -15.28
C GLU A 162 -4.81 -16.03 -15.84
N THR A 163 -4.00 -14.96 -15.78
CA THR A 163 -2.65 -14.93 -16.38
C THR A 163 -1.52 -14.86 -15.36
N SER A 164 -1.78 -14.35 -14.15
CA SER A 164 -0.75 -14.08 -13.13
C SER A 164 -1.13 -14.68 -11.78
N LYS A 165 -0.18 -14.89 -10.86
CA LYS A 165 -0.52 -15.08 -9.44
C LYS A 165 -0.85 -13.70 -8.85
N VAL A 166 -1.95 -13.53 -8.11
CA VAL A 166 -2.33 -12.24 -7.53
C VAL A 166 -2.10 -12.25 -6.02
N VAL A 167 -1.34 -11.29 -5.52
CA VAL A 167 -1.12 -11.07 -4.09
C VAL A 167 -1.77 -9.76 -3.71
N VAL A 168 -2.84 -9.84 -2.92
CA VAL A 168 -3.46 -8.68 -2.30
C VAL A 168 -2.69 -8.41 -1.01
N LEU A 169 -1.88 -7.36 -1.02
CA LEU A 169 -1.22 -6.89 0.19
C LEU A 169 -2.23 -6.06 0.96
N ARG A 170 -2.77 -6.68 2.03
CA ARG A 170 -3.80 -6.10 2.89
C ARG A 170 -3.38 -4.70 3.30
N ASP A 171 -4.32 -3.77 3.19
CA ASP A 171 -4.07 -2.37 3.50
C ASP A 171 -3.53 -2.19 4.93
N THR A 172 -2.62 -1.22 5.06
CA THR A 172 -1.93 -0.90 6.31
C THR A 172 -2.89 -0.24 7.30
N PRO A 173 -2.64 -0.31 8.62
CA PRO A 173 -3.46 0.43 9.57
C PRO A 173 -3.35 1.92 9.27
N ALA A 174 -4.47 2.64 9.32
CA ALA A 174 -4.51 4.08 9.09
C ALA A 174 -4.73 4.80 10.42
N PRO A 175 -3.73 5.52 10.97
CA PRO A 175 -3.87 6.18 12.26
C PRO A 175 -4.87 7.34 12.25
N ARG A 176 -5.15 7.95 11.09
CA ARG A 176 -6.09 9.09 10.91
C ARG A 176 -5.75 10.33 11.75
N ILE A 177 -4.57 10.34 12.36
CA ILE A 177 -3.91 11.49 12.99
C ILE A 177 -2.54 11.66 12.34
N ASP A 178 -2.01 12.87 12.28
CA ASP A 178 -0.66 13.07 11.76
C ASP A 178 0.37 12.58 12.78
N ILE A 179 0.94 11.40 12.51
CA ILE A 179 1.88 10.75 13.42
C ILE A 179 3.21 11.50 13.50
N ALA A 180 3.68 12.07 12.39
CA ALA A 180 4.92 12.85 12.38
C ALA A 180 4.77 14.11 13.25
N GLU A 181 3.65 14.81 13.12
CA GLU A 181 3.32 15.98 13.94
C GLU A 181 3.16 15.59 15.43
N CYS A 182 2.40 14.54 15.72
CA CYS A 182 2.20 14.06 17.08
C CYS A 182 3.52 13.71 17.77
N VAL A 183 4.39 12.95 17.09
CA VAL A 183 5.68 12.54 17.63
C VAL A 183 6.60 13.74 17.82
N SER A 184 6.56 14.72 16.92
CA SER A 184 7.31 15.98 17.09
C SER A 184 6.89 16.71 18.37
N ALA A 185 5.60 16.74 18.69
CA ALA A 185 5.06 17.35 19.90
C ALA A 185 5.27 16.51 21.18
N HIS A 186 5.46 15.19 21.06
CA HIS A 186 5.50 14.25 22.19
C HIS A 186 6.72 13.33 22.17
N ARG A 187 7.91 13.85 21.81
CA ARG A 187 9.17 13.08 21.69
C ARG A 187 9.53 12.28 22.94
N GLU A 188 9.14 12.75 24.12
CA GLU A 188 9.41 12.07 25.41
C GLU A 188 8.32 11.08 25.83
N GLN A 189 7.15 11.10 25.18
CA GLN A 189 5.98 10.27 25.52
C GLN A 189 5.26 9.75 24.27
N LEU A 190 5.96 8.95 23.46
CA LEU A 190 5.48 8.43 22.17
C LEU A 190 4.18 7.62 22.26
N THR A 191 3.84 7.08 23.43
CA THR A 191 2.58 6.36 23.68
C THR A 191 1.34 7.26 23.50
N ARG A 192 1.48 8.59 23.62
CA ARG A 192 0.41 9.55 23.30
C ARG A 192 0.02 9.52 21.83
N CYS A 193 0.93 9.09 20.95
CA CYS A 193 0.72 8.99 19.51
C CYS A 193 0.32 7.58 19.07
N ALA A 194 0.15 6.64 20.00
CA ALA A 194 -0.34 5.32 19.67
C ALA A 194 -1.86 5.36 19.49
N VAL A 195 -2.39 4.72 18.44
CA VAL A 195 -3.83 4.66 18.14
C VAL A 195 -4.41 3.29 18.44
N PRO A 196 -5.69 3.14 18.81
CA PRO A 196 -6.32 1.83 18.96
C PRO A 196 -6.22 0.99 17.67
N ARG A 197 -5.88 -0.30 17.80
CA ARG A 197 -5.66 -1.18 16.64
C ARG A 197 -6.93 -1.44 15.84
N ASP A 198 -8.05 -1.60 16.52
CA ASP A 198 -9.36 -1.80 15.92
C ASP A 198 -9.80 -0.59 15.08
N GLU A 199 -9.59 0.63 15.58
CA GLU A 199 -9.84 1.86 14.83
C GLU A 199 -8.92 1.99 13.61
N ALA A 200 -7.61 1.75 13.79
CA ALA A 200 -6.64 1.86 12.70
C ALA A 200 -6.87 0.82 11.59
N LEU A 201 -7.41 -0.36 11.92
CA LEU A 201 -7.70 -1.44 10.98
C LEU A 201 -9.13 -1.42 10.41
N ALA A 202 -9.94 -0.42 10.76
CA ALA A 202 -11.34 -0.32 10.32
C ALA A 202 -11.52 0.08 8.83
N GLY A 203 -10.42 0.34 8.10
CA GLY A 203 -10.43 0.71 6.68
C GLY A 203 -10.81 -0.43 5.72
N ILE A 204 -10.21 -0.45 4.53
CA ILE A 204 -10.58 -1.41 3.47
C ILE A 204 -10.09 -2.85 3.71
N GLY A 205 -9.11 -3.05 4.58
CA GLY A 205 -8.46 -4.36 4.83
C GLY A 205 -9.43 -5.53 5.07
N PRO A 206 -10.47 -5.41 5.92
CA PRO A 206 -11.48 -6.46 6.08
C PRO A 206 -12.25 -6.80 4.78
N LEU A 207 -12.54 -5.80 3.94
CA LEU A 207 -13.19 -6.02 2.64
C LEU A 207 -12.26 -6.72 1.66
N GLN A 208 -10.96 -6.41 1.70
CA GLN A 208 -9.96 -7.12 0.90
C GLN A 208 -9.87 -8.59 1.29
N ALA A 209 -9.89 -8.89 2.60
CA ALA A 209 -9.89 -10.25 3.10
C ALA A 209 -11.15 -11.04 2.73
N GLU A 210 -12.31 -10.38 2.77
CA GLU A 210 -13.58 -10.93 2.31
C GLU A 210 -13.54 -11.24 0.80
N ALA A 211 -13.08 -10.28 -0.01
CA ALA A 211 -12.99 -10.42 -1.44
C ALA A 211 -12.00 -11.53 -1.86
N ALA A 212 -10.88 -11.71 -1.17
CA ALA A 212 -9.89 -12.72 -1.55
C ALA A 212 -10.35 -14.17 -1.25
N ARG A 213 -11.34 -14.35 -0.37
CA ARG A 213 -11.75 -15.65 0.13
C ARG A 213 -12.26 -16.56 -0.99
N GLY A 214 -11.67 -17.76 -1.10
CA GLY A 214 -12.08 -18.80 -2.04
C GLY A 214 -11.77 -18.50 -3.51
N LEU A 215 -10.94 -17.50 -3.80
CA LEU A 215 -10.44 -17.25 -5.15
C LEU A 215 -9.21 -18.10 -5.42
N ASP A 216 -9.19 -18.77 -6.58
CA ASP A 216 -7.99 -19.49 -7.05
C ASP A 216 -6.92 -18.50 -7.53
N ARG A 217 -5.64 -18.84 -7.31
CA ARG A 217 -4.47 -18.01 -7.65
C ARG A 217 -4.50 -16.57 -7.11
N VAL A 218 -5.26 -16.32 -6.04
CA VAL A 218 -5.29 -15.06 -5.29
C VAL A 218 -4.93 -15.34 -3.84
N TRP A 219 -3.95 -14.61 -3.32
CA TRP A 219 -3.48 -14.70 -1.94
C TRP A 219 -3.67 -13.37 -1.24
N LEU A 220 -4.21 -13.40 -0.01
CA LEU A 220 -4.13 -12.26 0.89
C LEU A 220 -2.83 -12.35 1.69
N LEU A 221 -1.99 -11.32 1.60
CA LEU A 221 -0.78 -11.17 2.41
C LEU A 221 -1.01 -10.06 3.43
N ASP A 222 -0.74 -10.35 4.70
CA ASP A 222 -0.94 -9.41 5.80
C ASP A 222 0.38 -9.18 6.56
N LEU A 223 0.76 -7.91 6.72
CA LEU A 223 1.94 -7.45 7.47
C LEU A 223 1.55 -6.61 8.70
N ASN A 224 0.26 -6.51 9.03
CA ASN A 224 -0.25 -5.61 10.07
C ASN A 224 0.17 -6.02 11.48
N ASP A 225 0.62 -7.24 11.70
CA ASP A 225 1.22 -7.67 12.97
C ASP A 225 2.63 -7.09 13.16
N ALA A 226 3.35 -6.79 12.07
CA ALA A 226 4.62 -6.07 12.15
C ALA A 226 4.40 -4.56 12.27
N ILE A 227 3.34 -4.01 11.66
CA ILE A 227 3.05 -2.56 11.71
C ILE A 227 2.36 -2.16 13.02
N CYS A 228 1.56 -3.05 13.60
CA CYS A 228 0.75 -2.78 14.79
C CYS A 228 0.68 -4.01 15.72
N PRO A 229 1.78 -4.43 16.36
CA PRO A 229 1.87 -5.72 17.05
C PRO A 229 0.97 -5.91 18.29
N GLY A 230 0.40 -4.83 18.84
CA GLY A 230 -0.40 -4.85 20.07
C GLY A 230 -1.82 -4.33 19.89
N SER A 231 -2.54 -4.13 21.00
CA SER A 231 -3.88 -3.52 20.99
C SER A 231 -3.89 -2.03 20.61
N ARG A 232 -2.72 -1.39 20.62
CA ARG A 232 -2.50 -0.03 20.12
C ARG A 232 -1.35 -0.04 19.12
N CYS A 233 -1.53 0.62 17.98
CA CYS A 233 -0.50 0.77 16.96
C CYS A 233 0.49 1.85 17.39
N PRO A 234 1.77 1.52 17.62
CA PRO A 234 2.76 2.49 18.04
C PRO A 234 3.17 3.41 16.89
N ALA A 235 3.54 4.65 17.21
CA ALA A 235 4.08 5.60 16.24
C ALA A 235 5.53 5.27 15.82
N VAL A 236 6.29 4.57 16.67
CA VAL A 236 7.70 4.23 16.46
C VAL A 236 7.92 2.77 16.86
N ILE A 237 8.62 2.02 16.00
CA ILE A 237 9.01 0.63 16.25
C ILE A 237 10.51 0.51 15.98
N GLY A 238 11.28 0.01 16.95
CA GLY A 238 12.73 -0.18 16.79
C GLY A 238 13.51 1.11 16.47
N GLY A 239 13.02 2.27 16.92
CA GLY A 239 13.61 3.58 16.61
C GLY A 239 13.22 4.15 15.25
N VAL A 240 12.39 3.44 14.48
CA VAL A 240 11.92 3.87 13.16
C VAL A 240 10.51 4.45 13.29
N LEU A 241 10.31 5.66 12.79
CA LEU A 241 8.99 6.30 12.71
C LEU A 241 8.14 5.55 11.68
N VAL A 242 6.97 5.05 12.10
CA VAL A 242 6.16 4.13 11.28
C VAL A 242 5.47 4.87 10.15
N TYR A 243 4.83 6.01 10.43
CA TYR A 243 4.04 6.77 9.48
C TYR A 243 4.62 8.15 9.21
N ARG A 244 4.56 8.59 7.95
CA ARG A 244 4.98 9.94 7.53
C ARG A 244 3.86 10.99 7.63
N ASP A 245 2.61 10.53 7.68
CA ASP A 245 1.40 11.35 7.74
C ASP A 245 0.26 10.56 8.42
N THR A 246 -0.99 10.81 8.01
CA THR A 246 -2.20 10.24 8.61
C THR A 246 -2.52 8.80 8.20
N ASN A 247 -1.87 8.25 7.17
CA ASN A 247 -2.20 6.92 6.61
C ASN A 247 -1.04 6.20 5.92
N HIS A 248 0.03 6.89 5.55
CA HIS A 248 1.14 6.27 4.83
C HIS A 248 2.33 5.94 5.73
N LEU A 249 2.93 4.79 5.48
CA LEU A 249 4.21 4.40 6.07
C LEU A 249 5.34 5.33 5.61
N THR A 250 6.34 5.52 6.47
CA THR A 250 7.62 6.07 6.01
C THR A 250 8.30 5.07 5.06
N ALA A 251 9.04 5.56 4.06
CA ALA A 251 9.80 4.68 3.17
C ALA A 251 10.85 3.87 3.92
N THR A 252 11.44 4.44 4.97
CA THR A 252 12.34 3.77 5.91
C THR A 252 11.65 2.59 6.59
N TYR A 253 10.45 2.78 7.15
CA TYR A 253 9.74 1.70 7.82
C TYR A 253 9.34 0.61 6.84
N ALA A 254 8.73 0.97 5.70
CA ALA A 254 8.39 0.01 4.66
C ALA A 254 9.61 -0.82 4.21
N ARG A 255 10.78 -0.20 4.01
CA ARG A 255 12.02 -0.89 3.62
C ARG A 255 12.46 -1.93 4.66
N SER A 256 12.29 -1.65 5.94
CA SER A 256 12.63 -2.57 7.04
C SER A 256 11.81 -3.87 7.01
N LEU A 257 10.59 -3.81 6.46
CA LEU A 257 9.70 -4.96 6.31
C LEU A 257 10.06 -5.88 5.13
N GLY A 258 11.08 -5.54 4.33
CA GLY A 258 11.42 -6.30 3.11
C GLY A 258 11.72 -7.78 3.33
N ALA A 259 12.44 -8.14 4.41
CA ALA A 259 12.74 -9.54 4.73
C ALA A 259 11.48 -10.32 5.15
N LEU A 260 10.62 -9.71 5.97
CA LEU A 260 9.35 -10.30 6.37
C LEU A 260 8.42 -10.45 5.16
N LEU A 261 8.35 -9.44 4.29
CA LEU A 261 7.58 -9.52 3.05
C LEU A 261 8.09 -10.65 2.16
N ASP A 262 9.40 -10.83 2.05
CA ASP A 262 9.99 -11.95 1.29
C ASP A 262 9.55 -13.31 1.83
N GLU A 263 9.61 -13.48 3.15
CA GLU A 263 9.16 -14.68 3.85
C GLU A 263 7.67 -14.96 3.57
N ARG A 264 6.82 -13.93 3.67
CA ARG A 264 5.37 -14.05 3.45
C ARG A 264 5.01 -14.29 1.98
N LEU A 265 5.89 -13.96 1.04
CA LEU A 265 5.70 -14.27 -0.39
C LEU A 265 6.08 -15.71 -0.76
N GLN A 266 6.85 -16.43 0.08
CA GLN A 266 7.30 -17.80 -0.21
C GLN A 266 6.18 -18.77 -0.61
N PRO A 267 4.99 -18.79 0.04
CA PRO A 267 3.90 -19.68 -0.35
C PRO A 267 3.35 -19.41 -1.76
N VAL A 268 3.50 -18.19 -2.26
CA VAL A 268 3.03 -17.77 -3.58
C VAL A 268 4.04 -18.13 -4.66
N VAL A 269 5.34 -18.08 -4.34
CA VAL A 269 6.44 -18.24 -5.31
C VAL A 269 6.69 -19.70 -5.65
N ARG A 270 6.39 -20.61 -4.73
CA ARG A 270 6.55 -22.07 -4.91
C ARG A 270 5.67 -22.64 -6.03
#